data_AF-A0A6N7VKL4-F1
#
_entry.id   AF-A0A6N7VKL4-F1
#
_cell.length_a   1.000
_cell.length_b   1.000
_cell.length_c   1.000
_cell.angle_alpha   90.00
_cell.angle_beta   90.00
_cell.angle_gamma   90.00
#
_symmetry.space_group_name_H-M   'P 1'
#
loop_
_entity.id
_entity.type
_entity.pdbx_description
1 polymer ?
#
loop_
_entity_poly.entity_id
_entity_poly.type
_entity_poly.pdbx_seq_one_letter_code
_entity_poly.pdbx_strand_id
1 'polypeptide(L)'
;MIYQILKSRHADSPETAVTTDELIEATGLSKRQVVEQVKKEREHHFINSITKDGGGYYRPRTRADVAKYNKIREYRIAQTAITMRMSRKFLKRWGN
;
A
#
# COMPACT_ATOMS: atom_id res chain seq x y z
N MET A 1 1.70 -13.23 7.40
CA MET A 1 1.91 -14.25 6.36
C MET A 1 2.55 -13.63 5.13
N ILE A 2 1.88 -12.69 4.47
CA ILE A 2 2.41 -12.04 3.27
C ILE A 2 3.74 -11.33 3.59
N TYR A 3 3.84 -10.65 4.73
CA TYR A 3 5.10 -10.05 5.18
C TYR A 3 6.25 -11.07 5.25
N GLN A 4 5.98 -12.30 5.70
CA GLN A 4 7.00 -13.35 5.77
C GLN A 4 7.39 -13.85 4.38
N ILE A 5 6.45 -13.95 3.45
CA ILE A 5 6.74 -14.27 2.04
C ILE A 5 7.62 -13.18 1.42
N LEU A 6 7.26 -11.90 1.62
CA LEU A 6 8.08 -10.78 1.16
C LEU A 6 9.47 -10.76 1.82
N LYS A 7 9.58 -11.30 3.05
CA LYS A 7 10.85 -11.42 3.75
C LYS A 7 11.72 -12.54 3.18
N SER A 8 11.14 -13.72 2.97
CA SER A 8 11.87 -14.86 2.41
C SER A 8 12.29 -14.65 0.96
N ARG A 9 11.49 -13.91 0.18
CA ARG A 9 11.79 -13.60 -1.22
C ARG A 9 12.71 -12.40 -1.42
N HIS A 10 13.22 -11.77 -0.36
CA HIS A 10 14.00 -10.53 -0.47
C HIS A 10 13.28 -9.48 -1.34
N ALA A 11 12.03 -9.23 -1.00
CA ALA A 11 11.23 -8.20 -1.64
C ALA A 11 11.44 -6.88 -0.91
N ASP A 12 12.62 -6.27 -1.07
CA ASP A 12 13.05 -5.09 -0.33
C ASP A 12 12.99 -3.75 -1.09
N SER A 13 12.76 -3.79 -2.40
CA SER A 13 12.62 -2.59 -3.22
C SER A 13 11.46 -2.69 -4.22
N PRO A 14 11.10 -1.59 -4.91
CA PRO A 14 10.14 -1.62 -6.01
C PRO A 14 10.52 -2.63 -7.11
N GLU A 15 11.81 -2.76 -7.42
CA GLU A 15 12.33 -3.62 -8.49
C GLU A 15 12.26 -5.10 -8.13
N THR A 16 12.31 -5.43 -6.84
CA THR A 16 12.19 -6.79 -6.31
C THR A 16 10.80 -7.05 -5.72
N ALA A 17 9.80 -6.22 -6.06
CA ALA A 17 8.46 -6.38 -5.52
C ALA A 17 7.84 -7.71 -5.96
N VAL A 18 7.21 -8.41 -5.02
CA VAL A 18 6.46 -9.63 -5.34
C VAL A 18 5.10 -9.22 -5.87
N THR A 19 4.77 -9.70 -7.06
CA THR A 19 3.52 -9.39 -7.73
C THR A 19 2.32 -9.94 -6.98
N THR A 20 1.13 -9.42 -7.29
CA THR A 20 -0.10 -9.95 -6.67
C THR A 20 -0.34 -11.40 -7.10
N ASP A 21 0.00 -11.76 -8.33
CA ASP A 21 -0.21 -13.12 -8.86
C ASP A 21 0.74 -14.13 -8.20
N GLU A 22 2.00 -13.76 -7.96
CA GLU A 22 2.92 -14.59 -7.17
C GLU A 22 2.44 -14.79 -5.73
N LEU A 23 1.80 -13.78 -5.13
CA LEU A 23 1.21 -13.93 -3.80
C LEU A 23 -0.03 -14.83 -3.82
N ILE A 24 -0.85 -14.76 -4.87
CA ILE A 24 -1.99 -15.65 -5.07
C ILE A 24 -1.50 -17.10 -5.16
N GLU A 25 -0.50 -17.36 -6.01
CA GLU A 25 0.09 -18.69 -6.17
C GLU A 25 0.70 -19.20 -4.87
N ALA A 26 1.47 -18.37 -4.16
CA ALA A 26 2.14 -18.77 -2.93
C ALA A 26 1.21 -19.00 -1.74
N THR A 27 -0.01 -18.43 -1.75
CA THR A 27 -0.93 -18.46 -0.60
C THR A 27 -2.22 -19.22 -0.85
N GLY A 28 -2.56 -19.49 -2.11
CA GLY A 28 -3.87 -20.00 -2.52
C GLY A 28 -5.03 -18.99 -2.31
N LEU A 29 -4.73 -17.76 -1.91
CA LEU A 29 -5.75 -16.73 -1.69
C LEU A 29 -6.19 -16.10 -3.00
N SER A 30 -7.46 -15.71 -3.09
CA SER A 30 -7.92 -14.82 -4.15
C SER A 30 -7.25 -13.44 -4.06
N LYS A 31 -7.22 -12.72 -5.18
CA LYS A 31 -6.73 -11.32 -5.24
C LYS A 31 -7.32 -10.42 -4.14
N ARG A 32 -8.63 -10.54 -3.88
CA ARG A 32 -9.31 -9.75 -2.85
C ARG A 32 -8.81 -10.11 -1.45
N GLN A 33 -8.64 -11.40 -1.17
CA GLN A 33 -8.11 -11.87 0.11
C GLN A 33 -6.65 -11.46 0.31
N VAL A 34 -5.82 -11.47 -0.74
CA VAL A 34 -4.46 -10.93 -0.69
C VAL A 34 -4.49 -9.45 -0.27
N VAL A 35 -5.34 -8.63 -0.88
CA VAL A 35 -5.46 -7.21 -0.54
C VAL A 35 -5.91 -7.01 0.91
N GLU A 36 -6.92 -7.74 1.37
CA GLU A 36 -7.39 -7.65 2.77
C GLU A 36 -6.33 -8.13 3.76
N GLN A 37 -5.61 -9.20 3.43
CA GLN A 37 -4.53 -9.70 4.25
C GLN A 37 -3.37 -8.70 4.33
N VAL A 38 -3.01 -8.04 3.22
CA VAL A 38 -2.02 -6.94 3.23
C VAL A 38 -2.48 -5.79 4.11
N LYS A 39 -3.77 -5.40 4.04
CA LYS A 39 -4.31 -4.33 4.89
C LYS A 39 -4.17 -4.68 6.37
N LYS A 40 -4.56 -5.89 6.76
CA LYS A 40 -4.43 -6.39 8.13
C LYS A 40 -2.96 -6.39 8.58
N GLU A 41 -2.05 -6.91 7.77
CA GLU A 41 -0.63 -6.95 8.13
C GLU A 41 0.01 -5.58 8.22
N ARG A 42 -0.50 -4.57 7.49
CA ARG A 42 -0.02 -3.18 7.56
C ARG A 42 -0.24 -2.51 8.92
N GLU A 43 -1.10 -3.04 9.77
CA GLU A 43 -1.31 -2.54 11.14
C GLU A 43 -0.08 -2.81 12.04
N HIS A 44 0.74 -3.80 11.68
CA HIS A 44 1.89 -4.22 12.49
C HIS A 44 3.21 -4.27 11.70
N HIS A 45 3.13 -4.20 10.36
CA HIS A 45 4.29 -4.34 9.49
C HIS A 45 4.32 -3.31 8.37
N PHE A 46 5.52 -2.86 8.01
CA PHE A 46 5.67 -1.96 6.87
C PHE A 46 5.66 -2.74 5.56
N ILE A 47 4.57 -2.62 4.81
CA ILE A 47 4.40 -3.24 3.49
C ILE A 47 4.03 -2.15 2.49
N ASN A 48 4.92 -1.88 1.55
CA ASN A 48 4.68 -0.98 0.44
C ASN A 48 4.02 -1.68 -0.72
N SER A 49 3.39 -0.89 -1.58
CA SER A 49 2.81 -1.36 -2.82
C SER A 49 3.31 -0.53 -3.99
N ILE A 50 3.56 -1.18 -5.12
CA ILE A 50 3.79 -0.54 -6.41
C ILE A 50 2.58 -0.79 -7.31
N THR A 51 2.34 0.10 -8.26
CA THR A 51 1.27 -0.02 -9.25
C THR A 51 1.81 -0.12 -10.68
N LYS A 52 3.12 -0.07 -10.87
CA LYS A 52 3.77 -0.27 -12.18
C LYS A 52 3.87 -1.77 -12.48
N ASP A 53 3.85 -2.12 -13.77
CA ASP A 53 4.14 -3.46 -14.30
C ASP A 53 3.37 -4.61 -13.61
N GLY A 54 2.04 -4.48 -13.53
CA GLY A 54 1.16 -5.47 -12.86
C GLY A 54 1.01 -5.27 -11.34
N GLY A 55 1.81 -4.38 -10.76
CA GLY A 55 1.77 -4.04 -9.35
C GLY A 55 2.38 -5.12 -8.46
N GLY A 56 2.50 -4.82 -7.17
CA GLY A 56 3.12 -5.76 -6.24
C GLY A 56 3.39 -5.15 -4.87
N TYR A 57 4.04 -5.93 -4.02
CA TYR A 57 4.31 -5.58 -2.64
C TYR A 57 5.77 -5.83 -2.28
N TYR A 58 6.32 -4.97 -1.44
CA TYR A 58 7.69 -5.06 -0.95
C TYR A 58 7.81 -4.44 0.44
N ARG A 59 8.92 -4.68 1.11
CA ARG A 59 9.23 -4.21 2.47
C ARG A 59 10.43 -3.28 2.40
N PRO A 60 10.31 -1.97 2.69
CA PRO A 60 11.47 -1.10 2.69
C PRO A 60 12.54 -1.59 3.68
N ARG A 61 13.80 -1.52 3.28
CA ARG A 61 14.94 -2.01 4.06
C ARG A 61 15.56 -0.96 4.95
N THR A 62 15.52 0.31 4.53
CA THR A 62 16.19 1.40 5.23
C THR A 62 15.22 2.45 5.75
N ARG A 63 15.67 3.22 6.75
CA ARG A 63 14.93 4.40 7.24
C ARG A 63 14.68 5.42 6.13
N ALA A 64 15.61 5.56 5.17
CA ALA A 64 15.47 6.45 4.03
C ALA A 64 14.31 6.03 3.10
N ASP A 65 14.16 4.73 2.86
CA ASP A 65 13.06 4.19 2.04
C ASP A 65 11.69 4.46 2.69
N VAL A 66 11.61 4.27 4.01
CA VAL A 66 10.42 4.59 4.80
C VAL A 66 10.10 6.08 4.71
N ALA A 67 11.09 6.96 4.88
CA ALA A 67 10.89 8.41 4.79
C ALA A 67 10.42 8.83 3.39
N LYS A 68 11.03 8.30 2.33
CA LYS A 68 10.64 8.56 0.95
C LYS A 68 9.19 8.14 0.70
N TYR A 69 8.78 6.98 1.22
CA TYR A 69 7.42 6.49 1.09
C TYR A 69 6.40 7.36 1.84
N ASN A 70 6.73 7.76 3.08
CA ASN A 70 5.88 8.65 3.87
C ASN A 70 5.67 9.99 3.16
N LYS A 71 6.72 10.59 2.62
CA LYS A 71 6.64 11.84 1.86
C LYS A 71 5.65 11.76 0.69
N ILE A 72 5.64 10.64 -0.05
CA ILE A 72 4.69 10.42 -1.14
C ILE A 72 3.25 10.32 -0.60
N ARG A 73 3.05 9.63 0.53
CA ARG A 73 1.72 9.50 1.14
C ARG A 73 1.20 10.79 1.71
N GLU A 74 2.03 11.55 2.43
CA GLU A 74 1.71 12.88 2.94
C GLU A 74 1.27 13.82 1.82
N TYR A 75 2.00 13.83 0.70
CA TYR A 75 1.61 14.57 -0.49
C TYR A 75 0.23 14.14 -1.00
N ARG A 76 -0.03 12.84 -1.14
CA ARG A 76 -1.33 12.32 -1.59
C ARG A 76 -2.46 12.69 -0.63
N ILE A 77 -2.25 12.59 0.68
CA ILE A 77 -3.22 12.99 1.71
C ILE A 77 -3.55 14.48 1.57
N ALA A 78 -2.53 15.33 1.39
CA ALA A 78 -2.74 16.77 1.18
C ALA A 78 -3.56 17.04 -0.09
N GLN A 79 -3.25 16.37 -1.20
CA GLN A 79 -4.03 16.48 -2.45
C GLN A 79 -5.48 16.00 -2.26
N THR A 80 -5.70 14.87 -1.59
CA THR A 80 -7.05 14.39 -1.26
C THR A 80 -7.81 15.39 -0.39
N ALA A 81 -7.15 16.02 0.59
CA ALA A 81 -7.78 17.05 1.41
C ALA A 81 -8.23 18.28 0.58
N ILE A 82 -7.44 18.66 -0.43
CA ILE A 82 -7.80 19.74 -1.37
C ILE A 82 -9.03 19.35 -2.19
N THR A 83 -9.06 18.16 -2.79
CA THR A 83 -10.18 17.73 -3.64
C THR A 83 -11.48 17.54 -2.84
N MET A 84 -11.37 17.14 -1.56
CA MET A 84 -12.53 17.05 -0.66
C MET A 84 -13.08 18.41 -0.20
N ARG A 85 -12.36 19.53 -0.42
CA ARG A 85 -12.78 20.84 0.11
C ARG A 85 -14.15 21.26 -0.42
N MET A 86 -14.39 21.07 -1.71
CA MET A 86 -15.66 21.48 -2.34
C MET A 86 -16.83 20.59 -1.92
N SER A 87 -16.63 19.27 -1.87
CA SER A 87 -17.68 18.36 -1.40
C SER A 87 -18.05 18.63 0.05
N ARG A 88 -17.05 18.86 0.93
CA ARG A 88 -17.30 19.27 2.33
C ARG A 88 -18.07 20.58 2.43
N LYS A 89 -17.69 21.61 1.64
CA LYS A 89 -18.39 22.90 1.60
C LYS A 89 -19.85 22.74 1.14
N PHE A 90 -20.08 21.88 0.16
CA PHE A 90 -21.41 21.58 -0.36
C PHE A 90 -22.26 20.86 0.70
N LEU A 91 -21.74 19.81 1.33
CA LEU A 91 -22.44 19.07 2.38
C LEU A 91 -22.79 19.94 3.59
N LYS A 92 -21.88 20.82 4.01
CA LYS A 92 -22.14 21.78 5.11
C LYS A 92 -23.30 22.74 4.81
N ARG A 93 -23.53 23.08 3.55
CA ARG A 93 -24.67 23.91 3.13
C ARG A 93 -26.00 23.15 3.15
N TRP A 94 -25.96 21.83 3.12
CA TRP A 94 -27.14 20.95 3.09
C TRP A 94 -27.50 20.36 4.46
N GLY A 95 -26.92 20.88 5.55
CA GLY A 95 -27.36 20.58 6.92
C GLY A 95 -26.73 19.35 7.59
N ASN A 96 -25.59 18.86 7.07
CA ASN A 96 -24.69 17.97 7.82
C ASN A 96 -23.54 18.75 8.45
#